data_AF-A0A4Y7RLG7-F1
#
_entry.id   AF-A0A4Y7RLG7-F1
#
_cell.length_a   1.000
_cell.length_b   1.000
_cell.length_c   1.000
_cell.angle_alpha   90.00
_cell.angle_beta   90.00
_cell.angle_gamma   90.00
#
_symmetry.space_group_name_H-M   'P 1'
#
loop_
_entity.id
_entity.type
_entity.pdbx_description
1 polymer ?
#
loop_
_entity_poly.entity_id
_entity_poly.type
_entity_poly.pdbx_seq_one_letter_code
_entity_poly.pdbx_strand_id
1 'polypeptide(L)'
;MLGICAITDKRTGKVFCPLQNVEVRAVIDRALAEVTLTQNYTNASAGNIDAVYTFPLPHGAEVTGFKVKIGGNEINGEFRDKETEHSQSHKRQK
;
A
#
# COMPACT_ATOMS: atom_id res chain seq x y z
N MET A 1 12.96 -13.87 2.25
CA MET A 1 13.56 -12.51 2.26
C MET A 1 12.43 -11.56 2.62
N LEU A 2 12.48 -10.92 3.79
CA LEU A 2 11.51 -9.88 4.15
C LEU A 2 11.73 -8.72 3.19
N GLY A 3 10.81 -8.49 2.26
CA GLY A 3 10.88 -7.31 1.42
C GLY A 3 10.73 -6.06 2.28
N ILE A 4 11.38 -4.99 1.86
CA ILE A 4 11.32 -3.73 2.58
C ILE A 4 10.05 -3.03 2.10
N CYS A 5 9.12 -2.74 3.01
CA CYS A 5 8.06 -1.78 2.70
C CYS A 5 8.69 -0.39 2.65
N ALA A 6 8.59 0.27 1.50
CA ALA A 6 9.09 1.61 1.32
C ALA A 6 8.09 2.45 0.53
N ILE A 7 8.04 3.74 0.87
CA ILE A 7 7.40 4.74 0.03
C ILE A 7 8.50 5.50 -0.72
N THR A 8 8.49 5.38 -2.04
CA THR A 8 9.40 6.08 -2.95
C THR A 8 8.66 7.15 -3.74
N ASP A 9 9.38 8.17 -4.17
CA ASP A 9 8.88 9.12 -5.17
C ASP A 9 9.00 8.49 -6.56
N LYS A 10 7.87 8.38 -7.28
CA LYS A 10 7.79 7.82 -8.63
C LYS A 10 8.71 8.53 -9.62
N ARG A 11 8.94 9.84 -9.45
CA ARG A 11 9.77 10.65 -10.37
C ARG A 11 11.25 10.41 -10.18
N THR A 12 11.70 10.21 -8.94
CA THR A 12 13.12 10.19 -8.60
C THR A 12 13.63 8.84 -8.10
N GLY A 13 12.73 7.92 -7.74
CA GLY A 13 13.04 6.64 -7.13
C GLY A 13 13.59 6.72 -5.70
N LYS A 14 13.70 7.93 -5.14
CA LYS A 14 14.26 8.15 -3.79
C LYS A 14 13.22 7.90 -2.72
N VAL A 15 13.68 7.38 -1.58
CA VAL A 15 12.87 7.23 -0.37
C VAL A 15 12.85 8.56 0.38
N PHE A 16 11.70 9.25 0.38
CA PHE A 16 11.50 10.52 1.10
C PHE A 16 10.55 10.40 2.30
N CYS A 17 10.00 9.21 2.50
CA CYS A 17 9.00 8.94 3.51
C CYS A 17 9.55 7.94 4.52
N PRO A 18 10.26 8.36 5.57
CA PRO A 18 10.69 7.47 6.64
C PRO A 18 9.50 6.82 7.34
N LEU A 19 9.63 5.51 7.60
CA LEU A 19 8.70 4.72 8.39
C LEU A 19 8.80 5.13 9.87
N GLN A 20 7.70 5.60 10.44
CA GLN A 20 7.62 6.07 11.82
C GLN A 20 7.19 4.99 12.79
N ASN A 21 6.23 4.16 12.37
CA ASN A 21 5.67 3.11 13.21
C ASN A 21 5.18 1.95 12.37
N VAL A 22 5.30 0.74 12.92
CA VAL A 22 4.72 -0.48 12.38
C VAL A 22 3.90 -1.14 13.48
N GLU A 23 2.64 -1.37 13.19
CA GLU A 23 1.77 -2.21 14.02
C GLU A 23 1.39 -3.45 13.21
N VAL A 24 1.59 -4.62 13.83
CA VAL A 24 1.23 -5.91 13.25
C VAL A 24 0.23 -6.56 14.19
N ARG A 25 -0.94 -6.88 13.65
CA ARG A 25 -1.95 -7.72 14.33
C ARG A 25 -2.14 -8.98 13.53
N ALA A 26 -2.11 -10.13 14.21
CA ALA A 26 -2.34 -11.41 13.58
C ALA A 26 -3.40 -12.17 14.37
N VAL A 27 -4.36 -12.75 13.66
CA VAL A 27 -5.32 -13.73 14.19
C VAL A 27 -4.98 -15.06 13.55
N ILE A 28 -4.71 -16.07 14.37
CA ILE A 28 -4.33 -17.41 13.91
C ILE A 28 -5.45 -18.37 14.30
N ASP A 29 -6.04 -19.03 13.31
CA ASP A 29 -7.00 -20.10 13.50
C ASP A 29 -6.56 -21.34 12.72
N ARG A 30 -6.16 -22.38 13.46
CA ARG A 30 -5.60 -23.63 12.92
C ARG A 30 -4.45 -23.38 11.94
N ALA A 31 -4.72 -23.47 10.64
CA ALA A 31 -3.76 -23.36 9.55
C ALA A 31 -3.91 -22.05 8.75
N LEU A 32 -4.78 -21.14 9.20
CA LEU A 32 -4.99 -19.83 8.59
C LEU A 32 -4.45 -18.74 9.52
N ALA A 33 -3.75 -17.76 8.93
CA ALA A 33 -3.33 -16.55 9.61
C ALA A 33 -3.86 -15.33 8.85
N GLU A 34 -4.69 -14.53 9.51
CA GLU A 34 -5.09 -13.21 9.03
C GLU A 34 -4.18 -12.16 9.65
N VAL A 35 -3.47 -11.41 8.82
CA VAL A 35 -2.49 -10.41 9.27
C VAL A 35 -2.91 -9.02 8.81
N THR A 36 -3.13 -8.12 9.77
CA THR A 36 -3.32 -6.70 9.52
C THR A 36 -2.02 -5.95 9.79
N LEU A 37 -1.46 -5.33 8.76
CA LEU A 37 -0.24 -4.51 8.82
C LEU A 37 -0.61 -3.02 8.71
N THR A 38 -0.33 -2.24 9.75
CA THR A 38 -0.50 -0.78 9.74
C THR A 38 0.87 -0.10 9.80
N GLN A 39 1.18 0.70 8.78
CA GLN A 39 2.46 1.40 8.68
C GLN A 39 2.24 2.90 8.54
N ASN A 40 2.88 3.67 9.43
CA ASN A 40 2.79 5.12 9.42
C ASN A 40 4.06 5.71 8.82
N TYR A 41 3.90 6.53 7.79
CA TYR A 41 4.99 7.22 7.12
C TYR A 41 4.78 8.73 7.19
N THR A 42 5.86 9.50 7.18
CA THR A 42 5.82 10.97 7.09
C THR A 42 6.59 11.43 5.88
N ASN A 43 6.00 12.26 5.03
CA ASN A 43 6.73 12.88 3.92
C ASN A 43 7.73 13.90 4.49
N ALA A 44 9.03 13.61 4.37
CA ALA A 44 10.12 14.47 4.83
C ALA A 44 10.70 15.35 3.70
N SER A 45 10.12 15.31 2.50
CA SER A 45 10.52 16.20 1.41
C SER A 45 9.94 17.61 1.58
N ALA A 46 10.53 18.59 0.90
CA ALA A 46 10.09 19.98 0.94
C ALA A 46 8.77 20.25 0.18
N GLY A 47 8.16 19.23 -0.43
CA GLY A 47 6.98 19.39 -1.28
C GLY A 47 6.18 18.12 -1.46
N ASN A 48 5.24 18.13 -2.41
CA ASN A 48 4.43 16.96 -2.72
C ASN A 48 5.26 15.93 -3.51
N ILE A 49 5.00 14.65 -3.26
CA ILE A 49 5.62 13.53 -3.98
C ILE A 49 4.57 12.67 -4.66
N ASP A 50 4.95 12.02 -5.75
CA ASP A 50 4.18 10.93 -6.35
C ASP A 50 4.55 9.64 -5.61
N ALA A 51 3.86 9.35 -4.51
CA ALA A 51 4.19 8.23 -3.63
C ALA A 51 3.87 6.87 -4.27
N VAL A 52 4.86 5.99 -4.34
CA VAL A 52 4.69 4.57 -4.66
C VAL A 52 4.96 3.76 -3.40
N TYR A 53 3.93 3.03 -2.94
CA TYR A 53 4.06 2.07 -1.85
C TYR A 53 4.23 0.66 -2.42
N THR A 54 5.31 -0.02 -2.05
CA THR A 54 5.55 -1.42 -2.43
C THR A 54 5.52 -2.28 -1.18
N PHE A 55 4.60 -3.25 -1.14
CA PHE A 55 4.54 -4.25 -0.09
C PHE A 55 5.04 -5.61 -0.62
N PRO A 56 5.81 -6.36 0.17
CA PRO A 56 6.12 -7.74 -0.14
C PRO A 56 4.94 -8.63 0.24
N LEU A 57 4.42 -9.38 -0.73
CA LEU A 57 3.43 -10.42 -0.45
C LEU A 57 4.16 -11.75 -0.24
N PRO A 58 3.98 -12.42 0.92
CA PRO A 58 4.53 -13.76 1.13
C PRO A 58 3.98 -14.76 0.10
N HIS A 59 4.77 -15.79 -0.20
CA HIS A 59 4.32 -16.88 -1.07
C HIS A 59 3.13 -17.60 -0.41
N GLY A 60 2.00 -17.70 -1.12
CA GLY A 60 0.76 -18.30 -0.61
C GLY A 60 -0.12 -17.38 0.23
N ALA A 61 0.22 -16.10 0.36
CA ALA A 61 -0.66 -15.09 0.95
C ALA A 61 -1.38 -14.29 -0.14
N GLU A 62 -2.58 -13.81 0.18
CA GLU A 62 -3.38 -12.92 -0.67
C GLU A 62 -3.75 -11.66 0.12
N VAL A 63 -3.84 -10.53 -0.57
CA VAL A 63 -4.28 -9.28 0.05
C VAL A 63 -5.80 -9.23 0.00
N THR A 64 -6.45 -9.25 1.16
CA THR A 64 -7.91 -9.23 1.28
C THR A 64 -8.48 -7.82 1.44
N GLY A 65 -7.63 -6.85 1.80
CA GLY A 65 -8.03 -5.48 2.09
C GLY A 65 -6.85 -4.52 2.02
N PHE A 66 -7.08 -3.33 1.47
CA PHE A 66 -6.09 -2.24 1.48
C PHE A 66 -6.76 -0.91 1.76
N LYS A 67 -6.18 -0.15 2.68
CA LYS A 67 -6.67 1.16 3.09
C LYS A 67 -5.49 2.09 3.30
N VAL A 68 -5.64 3.33 2.85
CA VAL A 68 -4.63 4.38 3.04
C VAL A 68 -5.31 5.61 3.63
N LYS A 69 -4.68 6.23 4.61
CA LYS A 69 -5.10 7.53 5.15
C LYS A 69 -4.04 8.59 4.86
N ILE A 70 -4.39 9.62 4.10
CA ILE A 70 -3.48 10.72 3.73
C ILE A 70 -4.14 12.05 4.07
N GLY A 71 -3.46 12.87 4.88
CA GLY A 71 -3.96 14.21 5.24
C GLY A 71 -5.34 14.22 5.89
N GLY A 72 -5.71 13.13 6.58
CA GLY A 72 -7.02 12.97 7.21
C GLY A 72 -8.07 12.27 6.34
N ASN A 73 -7.86 12.19 5.03
CA ASN A 73 -8.76 11.51 4.10
C ASN A 73 -8.43 10.01 4.03
N GLU A 74 -9.46 9.18 4.11
CA GLU A 74 -9.35 7.73 3.97
C GLU A 74 -9.70 7.31 2.54
N ILE A 75 -8.85 6.48 1.96
CA ILE A 75 -9.01 5.88 0.64
C ILE A 75 -9.02 4.37 0.82
N ASN A 76 -10.09 3.72 0.38
CA ASN A 76 -10.19 2.27 0.32
C ASN A 76 -9.71 1.80 -1.06
N GLY A 77 -8.81 0.82 -1.08
CA GLY A 77 -8.34 0.19 -2.30
C GLY A 77 -9.38 -0.76 -2.85
N GLU A 78 -9.71 -0.63 -4.14
CA GLU A 78 -10.45 -1.63 -4.89
C GLU A 78 -9.45 -2.59 -5.56
N PHE A 79 -9.59 -3.89 -5.31
CA PHE A 79 -8.81 -4.90 -6.01
C PHE A 79 -9.41 -5.14 -7.40
N ARG A 80 -8.56 -5.12 -8.43
CA ARG A 80 -8.95 -5.45 -9.81
C ARG A 80 -7.96 -6.44 -10.37
N ASP A 81 -8.47 -7.51 -10.95
CA ASP A 81 -7.67 -8.54 -11.60
C ASP A 81 -7.05 -8.01 -12.89
N LYS A 82 -5.77 -8.30 -13.09
CA LYS A 82 -4.98 -7.85 -14.26
C LYS A 82 -5.51 -8.35 -15.60
N GLU A 83 -6.39 -9.35 -15.62
CA GLU A 83 -6.91 -9.97 -16.85
C GLU A 83 -8.04 -9.15 -17.51
N THR A 84 -8.57 -8.13 -16.83
CA THR A 84 -9.66 -7.28 -17.37
C THR A 84 -9.21 -5.87 -17.74
N GLU A 85 -8.03 -5.71 -18.34
CA GLU A 85 -7.55 -4.41 -18.84
C GLU A 85 -7.47 -4.36 -20.37
N HIS A 86 -8.63 -4.37 -21.05
CA HIS A 86 -8.75 -3.88 -22.44
C HIS A 86 -10.00 -3.03 -22.73
N SER A 87 -10.83 -2.62 -21.74
CA SER A 87 -12.14 -2.02 -22.09
C SER A 87 -12.72 -0.88 -21.23
N GLN A 88 -12.05 -0.31 -20.23
CA GLN A 88 -12.69 0.77 -19.44
C GLN A 88 -11.72 1.88 -18.98
N SER A 89 -10.99 2.48 -19.92
CA SER A 89 -10.40 3.82 -19.73
C SER A 89 -11.41 4.88 -20.15
N HIS A 90 -12.49 5.11 -19.39
CA HIS A 90 -13.28 6.35 -19.44
C HIS A 90 -14.15 6.50 -18.19
N LYS A 91 -14.19 7.72 -17.65
CA LYS A 91 -14.90 8.26 -16.46
C LYS A 91 -14.04 8.23 -15.19
N ARG A 92 -13.66 9.37 -14.60
CA ARG A 92 -14.46 10.58 -14.39
C ARG A 92 -13.64 11.86 -14.61
N GLN A 93 -14.12 12.64 -15.56
CA GLN A 93 -14.04 14.10 -15.62
C GLN A 93 -15.29 14.63 -14.89
N LYS A 94 -15.11 15.54 -13.94
CA LYS A 94 -16.03 16.66 -13.74
C LYS A 94 -15.32 17.76 -12.97
#